data_AF-A0A0D7EFE7-F1
#
_entry.id   AF-A0A0D7EFE7-F1
#
_cell.length_a   1.000
_cell.length_b   1.000
_cell.length_c   1.000
_cell.angle_alpha   90.00
_cell.angle_beta   90.00
_cell.angle_gamma   90.00
#
_symmetry.space_group_name_H-M   'P 1'
#
loop_
_entity.id
_entity.type
_entity.pdbx_description
1 polymer ?
#
loop_
_entity_poly.entity_id
_entity_poly.type
_entity_poly.pdbx_seq_one_letter_code
_entity_poly.pdbx_strand_id
1 'polypeptide(L)'
;MNSAVDTESCSELPLLITKLLKDLGVSYQIQRDRPNIPAAQRVQAVLLDDSIGAMLVLFPQDHLLDLARLAELTGRELAAVKPERLARMLA
;
A
#
# COMPACT_ATOMS: atom_id res chain seq x y z
N MET A 1 -14.33 -3.78 8.78
CA MET A 1 -13.80 -4.49 7.60
C MET A 1 -13.25 -3.42 6.68
N ASN A 2 -11.93 -3.31 6.58
CA ASN A 2 -11.29 -2.36 5.66
C ASN A 2 -11.32 -3.04 4.29
N SER A 3 -12.26 -2.64 3.43
CA SER A 3 -12.35 -3.19 2.08
C SER A 3 -11.09 -2.80 1.30
N ALA A 4 -10.32 -3.81 0.88
CA ALA A 4 -9.27 -3.64 -0.10
C ALA A 4 -9.88 -3.04 -1.38
N VAL A 5 -9.15 -2.16 -2.06
CA VAL A 5 -9.58 -1.62 -3.35
C VAL A 5 -9.71 -2.78 -4.35
N ASP A 6 -10.90 -2.99 -4.89
CA ASP A 6 -11.18 -4.05 -5.86
C ASP A 6 -10.24 -3.93 -7.07
N THR A 7 -9.25 -4.82 -7.14
CA THR A 7 -8.22 -4.82 -8.20
C THR A 7 -8.50 -5.89 -9.28
N GLU A 8 -9.63 -6.62 -9.15
CA GLU A 8 -9.92 -7.86 -9.88
C GLU A 8 -10.10 -7.69 -11.41
N SER A 9 -10.24 -6.46 -11.92
CA SER A 9 -10.62 -6.20 -13.32
C SER A 9 -9.57 -5.50 -14.18
N CYS A 10 -8.38 -5.15 -13.65
CA CYS A 10 -7.41 -4.35 -14.41
C CYS A 10 -6.36 -5.22 -15.11
N SER A 11 -6.51 -5.44 -16.42
CA SER A 11 -5.48 -6.10 -17.25
C SER A 11 -4.28 -5.20 -17.58
N GLU A 12 -4.39 -3.90 -17.29
CA GLU A 12 -3.40 -2.88 -17.61
C GLU A 12 -3.15 -1.99 -16.40
N LEU A 13 -1.91 -1.51 -16.22
CA LEU A 13 -1.61 -0.54 -15.17
C LEU A 13 -2.18 0.83 -15.55
N PRO A 14 -2.65 1.63 -14.57
CA PRO A 14 -3.01 3.02 -14.81
C PRO A 14 -1.87 3.78 -15.50
N LEU A 15 -2.21 4.59 -16.52
CA LEU A 15 -1.22 5.28 -17.37
C LEU A 15 -0.18 6.09 -16.58
N LEU A 16 -0.60 6.72 -15.48
CA LEU A 16 0.28 7.47 -14.59
C LEU A 16 1.38 6.57 -13.99
N ILE A 17 1.01 5.38 -13.50
CA ILE A 17 1.96 4.42 -12.92
C ILE A 17 2.92 3.91 -13.99
N THR A 18 2.41 3.57 -15.18
CA THR A 18 3.24 3.14 -16.32
C THR A 18 4.27 4.21 -16.69
N LYS A 19 3.87 5.49 -16.73
CA LYS A 19 4.76 6.60 -16.99
C LYS A 19 5.84 6.72 -15.89
N LEU A 20 5.44 6.70 -14.63
CA LEU A 20 6.38 6.81 -13.50
C LEU A 20 7.40 5.68 -13.48
N LEU A 21 6.98 4.43 -13.69
CA LEU A 21 7.90 3.29 -13.76
C LEU A 21 8.90 3.44 -14.90
N LYS A 22 8.45 3.93 -16.07
CA LYS A 22 9.31 4.21 -17.21
C LYS A 22 10.32 5.32 -16.90
N ASP A 23 9.86 6.43 -16.32
CA ASP A 23 10.71 7.58 -15.99
C ASP A 23 11.78 7.21 -14.95
N LEU A 24 11.47 6.27 -14.04
CA LEU A 24 12.42 5.71 -13.05
C LEU A 24 13.28 4.56 -13.59
N GLY A 25 13.05 4.09 -14.82
CA GLY A 25 13.76 2.95 -15.40
C GLY A 25 13.46 1.60 -14.74
N VAL A 26 12.31 1.47 -14.08
CA VAL A 26 11.91 0.24 -13.36
C VAL A 26 11.21 -0.72 -14.32
N SER A 27 11.82 -1.88 -14.54
CA SER A 27 11.20 -2.96 -15.31
C SER A 27 10.12 -3.64 -14.48
N TYR A 28 8.99 -3.98 -15.11
CA TYR A 28 7.87 -4.65 -14.43
C TYR A 28 7.21 -5.72 -15.29
N GLN A 29 6.49 -6.63 -14.64
CA GLN A 29 5.62 -7.60 -15.28
C GLN A 29 4.29 -7.65 -14.53
N ILE A 30 3.18 -7.49 -15.24
CA ILE A 30 1.84 -7.63 -14.65
C ILE A 30 1.58 -9.13 -14.43
N GLN A 31 1.36 -9.51 -13.18
CA GLN A 31 0.93 -10.85 -12.82
C GLN A 31 -0.42 -10.78 -12.11
N ARG A 32 -1.38 -11.59 -12.54
CA ARG A 32 -2.61 -11.79 -11.79
C ARG A 32 -2.28 -12.49 -10.48
N ASP A 33 -3.08 -12.24 -9.45
CA ASP A 33 -2.95 -12.93 -8.18
C ASP A 33 -3.04 -14.44 -8.43
N ARG A 34 -1.92 -15.14 -8.20
CA ARG A 34 -1.81 -16.58 -8.35
C ARG A 34 -1.38 -17.12 -6.99
N PRO A 35 -1.92 -18.27 -6.55
CA PRO A 35 -1.55 -18.89 -5.28
C PRO A 35 -0.06 -19.29 -5.20
N ASN A 36 0.68 -19.19 -6.30
CA ASN A 36 2.08 -19.62 -6.41
C ASN A 36 3.10 -18.59 -5.92
N ILE A 37 2.70 -17.35 -5.63
CA ILE A 37 3.59 -16.35 -5.04
C ILE A 37 3.46 -16.40 -3.51
N PRO A 38 4.53 -16.73 -2.75
CA PRO A 38 4.47 -16.77 -1.30
C PRO A 38 4.02 -15.44 -0.71
N ALA A 39 3.19 -15.46 0.34
CA ALA A 39 2.69 -14.25 1.00
C ALA A 39 3.82 -13.33 1.51
N ALA A 40 4.94 -13.91 1.95
CA ALA A 40 6.15 -13.17 2.33
C ALA A 40 6.74 -12.31 1.21
N GLN A 41 6.53 -12.68 -0.05
CA GLN A 41 7.00 -11.94 -1.24
C GLN A 41 5.96 -10.95 -1.75
N ARG A 42 4.77 -10.94 -1.15
CA ARG A 42 3.69 -10.03 -1.50
C ARG A 42 3.70 -8.88 -0.52
N VAL A 43 3.76 -7.65 -1.03
CA VAL A 43 3.70 -6.44 -0.22
C VAL A 43 2.24 -6.01 -0.10
N GLN A 44 1.82 -5.63 1.09
CA GLN A 44 0.61 -4.85 1.33
C GLN A 44 0.98 -3.44 1.77
N ALA A 45 0.05 -2.52 1.50
CA ALA A 45 0.22 -1.11 1.78
C ALA A 45 -0.89 -0.64 2.71
N VAL A 46 -0.54 0.04 3.79
CA VAL A 46 -1.50 0.69 4.69
C VAL A 46 -1.14 2.16 4.78
N LEU A 47 -2.15 3.01 4.63
CA LEU A 47 -2.01 4.44 4.87
C LEU A 47 -2.32 4.72 6.34
N LEU A 48 -1.35 5.32 7.03
CA LEU A 48 -1.48 5.78 8.40
C LEU A 48 -1.45 7.32 8.45
N ASP A 49 -1.98 7.91 9.51
CA ASP A 49 -1.94 9.34 9.74
C ASP A 49 -1.85 9.73 11.22
N ASP A 50 -1.39 10.95 11.42
CA ASP A 50 -1.42 11.69 12.67
C ASP A 50 -1.60 13.19 12.34
N SER A 51 -1.33 14.07 13.31
CA SER A 51 -1.39 15.53 13.11
C SER A 51 -0.31 16.10 12.17
N ILE A 52 0.79 15.38 11.94
CA ILE A 52 1.89 15.80 11.05
C ILE A 52 1.52 15.50 9.59
N GLY A 53 0.89 14.35 9.33
CA GLY A 53 0.45 14.00 7.98
C GLY A 53 0.32 12.50 7.75
N ALA A 54 0.12 12.11 6.50
CA ALA A 54 -0.01 10.70 6.14
C ALA A 54 1.36 10.02 5.96
N MET A 55 1.41 8.72 6.24
CA MET A 55 2.55 7.84 5.97
C MET A 55 2.04 6.58 5.27
N LEU A 56 2.60 6.26 4.10
CA LEU A 56 2.36 4.97 3.44
C LEU A 56 3.35 3.95 4.00
N VAL A 57 2.85 2.88 4.59
CA VAL A 57 3.66 1.78 5.14
C VAL A 57 3.51 0.55 4.26
N LEU A 58 4.65 0.00 3.83
CA LEU A 58 4.74 -1.21 3.02
C LEU A 58 5.33 -2.35 3.86
N PHE A 59 4.66 -3.49 3.89
CA PHE A 59 5.12 -4.66 4.65
C PHE A 59 4.62 -5.96 4.01
N PRO A 60 5.25 -7.12 4.29
CA PRO A 60 4.81 -8.39 3.74
C PRO A 60 3.37 -8.77 4.16
N GLN A 61 2.66 -9.51 3.32
CA GLN A 61 1.27 -9.91 3.58
C GLN A 61 1.12 -10.95 4.69
N ASP A 62 2.18 -11.67 5.03
CA ASP A 62 2.23 -12.62 6.14
C ASP A 62 2.66 -11.99 7.47
N HIS A 63 2.88 -10.67 7.51
CA HIS A 63 3.27 -9.94 8.71
C HIS A 63 2.13 -9.08 9.25
N LEU A 64 2.15 -8.87 10.57
CA LEU A 64 1.33 -7.87 11.25
C LEU A 64 2.16 -6.61 11.50
N LEU A 65 1.53 -5.45 11.32
CA LEU A 65 2.16 -4.16 11.57
C LEU A 65 2.02 -3.78 13.05
N ASP A 66 3.15 -3.69 13.76
CA ASP A 66 3.22 -3.21 15.13
C ASP A 66 3.33 -1.67 15.16
N LEU A 67 2.22 -1.02 15.53
CA LEU A 67 2.15 0.44 15.60
C LEU A 67 2.97 1.03 16.75
N ALA A 68 3.12 0.32 17.87
CA ALA A 68 3.92 0.80 18.99
C ALA A 68 5.40 0.83 18.59
N ARG A 69 5.87 -0.23 17.93
CA ARG A 69 7.24 -0.25 17.40
C ARG A 69 7.48 0.82 16.34
N LEU A 70 6.48 1.10 15.50
CA LEU A 70 6.56 2.18 14.52
C LEU A 70 6.63 3.56 15.19
N ALA A 71 5.87 3.78 16.27
CA ALA A 71 5.92 5.00 17.06
C ALA A 71 7.30 5.20 17.70
N GLU A 72 7.92 4.15 18.26
CA GLU A 72 9.28 4.21 18.79
C GLU A 72 10.33 4.61 17.73
N LEU A 73 10.20 4.08 16.51
CA LEU A 73 11.16 4.32 15.42
C LEU A 73 11.00 5.68 14.76
N THR A 74 9.77 6.19 14.69
CA THR A 74 9.45 7.41 13.93
C THR A 74 9.19 8.61 14.84
N GLY A 75 8.94 8.40 16.13
CA GLY A 75 8.46 9.42 17.06
C GLY A 75 7.04 9.88 16.76
N ARG A 76 6.25 9.10 16.01
CA ARG A 76 4.92 9.47 15.51
C ARG A 76 3.85 8.50 15.99
N GLU A 77 2.79 9.06 16.58
CA GLU A 77 1.60 8.32 17.02
C GLU A 77 0.65 8.10 15.85
N LEU A 78 0.99 7.14 15.00
CA LEU A 78 0.29 6.86 13.75
C LEU A 78 -0.92 5.95 13.95
N ALA A 79 -2.06 6.34 13.38
CA ALA A 79 -3.28 5.54 13.33
C ALA A 79 -3.67 5.21 11.89
N ALA A 80 -4.49 4.19 11.69
CA ALA A 80 -5.00 3.87 10.35
C ALA A 80 -5.94 4.97 9.84
N VAL A 81 -5.74 5.41 8.59
CA VAL A 81 -6.60 6.40 7.96
C VAL A 81 -8.03 5.86 7.86
N LYS A 82 -9.01 6.66 8.31
CA LYS A 82 -10.43 6.32 8.20
C LYS A 82 -10.87 6.16 6.73
N PRO A 83 -11.77 5.22 6.41
CA PRO A 83 -12.18 4.94 5.03
C PRO A 83 -12.62 6.18 4.23
N GLU A 84 -13.34 7.12 4.83
CA GLU A 84 -13.84 8.32 4.16
C GLU A 84 -12.71 9.31 3.82
N ARG A 85 -11.66 9.35 4.65
CA ARG A 85 -10.46 10.14 4.36
C ARG A 85 -9.62 9.44 3.30
N LEU A 86 -9.47 8.12 3.39
CA LEU A 86 -8.75 7.32 2.39
C LEU A 86 -9.38 7.50 1.00
N ALA A 87 -10.70 7.39 0.89
CA ALA A 87 -11.42 7.58 -0.37
C ALA A 87 -11.16 8.97 -0.99
N ARG A 88 -11.11 10.02 -0.17
CA ARG A 88 -10.78 11.38 -0.64
C ARG A 88 -9.32 11.55 -1.08
N MET A 89 -8.40 10.76 -0.53
CA MET A 89 -6.99 10.80 -0.93
C MET A 89 -6.73 10.03 -2.22
N LEU A 90 -7.60 9.06 -2.56
CA LEU A 90 -7.48 8.21 -3.74
C LEU A 90 -8.36 8.65 -4.92
N ALA A 91 -9.28 9.59 -4.70
CA ALA A 91 -10.10 10.22 -5.73
C ALA A 91 -9.27 11.18 -6.60
#